data_AF-A0A7X6SYM6-F1
#
_entry.id   AF-A0A7X6SYM6-F1
#
_cell.length_a   1.000
_cell.length_b   1.000
_cell.length_c   1.000
_cell.angle_alpha   90.00
_cell.angle_beta   90.00
_cell.angle_gamma   90.00
#
_symmetry.space_group_name_H-M   'P 1'
#
loop_
_entity.id
_entity.type
_entity.pdbx_description
1 polymer ?
#
loop_
_entity_poly.entity_id
_entity_poly.type
_entity_poly.pdbx_seq_one_letter_code
_entity_poly.pdbx_strand_id
1 'polypeptide(L)'
;MRTQTSRQWMVTHEWMVKPMQQTEWIEKQGILVWLSEVFSALGTGLYLIAIFVDSWWGALAGFLIVMLLKLPLHLIYLGRPLRFWRTMPPFSGAWRTSWIARGVVFTVFFSIFGFAQLVTSYALGSDFLASGQAYSMVYAADIILKIIAGFFVVLTGIYCGFMMSYSKSVPFWNTGILPIVILNAGIADGLALIMGIGLLAGGVGVNGPE
;
A
#
# COMPACT_ATOMS: atom_id res chain seq x y z
N MET A 1 -33.87 -54.46 -28.93
CA MET A 1 -33.15 -53.19 -28.72
C MET A 1 -32.48 -53.25 -27.36
N ARG A 2 -31.13 -53.21 -27.31
CA ARG A 2 -30.38 -53.20 -26.04
C ARG A 2 -30.28 -51.75 -25.55
N THR A 3 -31.01 -51.42 -24.49
CA THR A 3 -30.82 -50.19 -23.72
C THR A 3 -29.44 -50.26 -23.06
N GLN A 4 -28.47 -49.51 -23.58
CA GLN A 4 -27.22 -49.26 -22.89
C GLN A 4 -27.53 -48.42 -21.65
N THR A 5 -27.57 -49.06 -20.49
CA THR A 5 -27.45 -48.35 -19.20
C THR A 5 -26.02 -47.83 -19.10
N SER A 6 -25.81 -46.57 -19.44
CA SER A 6 -24.55 -45.90 -19.12
C SER A 6 -24.39 -45.96 -17.59
N ARG A 7 -23.25 -46.48 -17.17
CA ARG A 7 -22.89 -46.66 -15.77
C ARG A 7 -22.85 -45.28 -15.08
N GLN A 8 -23.88 -44.97 -14.30
CA GLN A 8 -24.15 -43.65 -13.69
C GLN A 8 -23.22 -43.31 -12.49
N TRP A 9 -21.99 -43.81 -12.47
CA TRP A 9 -21.07 -43.67 -11.33
C TRP A 9 -20.08 -42.51 -11.45
N MET A 10 -20.10 -41.77 -12.56
CA MET A 10 -19.31 -40.55 -12.74
C MET A 10 -20.26 -39.40 -13.06
N VAL A 11 -20.89 -38.83 -12.03
CA VAL A 11 -21.50 -37.52 -12.16
C VAL A 11 -20.35 -36.54 -12.29
N THR A 12 -20.11 -36.02 -13.50
CA THR A 12 -19.14 -34.95 -13.71
C THR A 12 -19.69 -33.70 -13.05
N HIS A 13 -19.13 -33.33 -11.90
CA HIS A 13 -19.41 -32.05 -11.27
C HIS A 13 -18.82 -30.92 -12.11
N GLU A 14 -19.42 -29.72 -12.06
CA GLU A 14 -18.97 -28.60 -12.89
C GLU A 14 -17.49 -28.27 -12.72
N TRP A 15 -16.94 -28.37 -11.50
CA TRP A 15 -15.52 -28.13 -11.21
C TRP A 15 -14.56 -29.12 -11.90
N MET A 16 -15.07 -30.26 -12.39
CA MET A 16 -14.28 -31.28 -13.12
C MET A 16 -14.17 -30.97 -14.62
N VAL A 17 -15.06 -30.12 -15.15
CA VAL A 17 -15.17 -29.85 -16.59
C VAL A 17 -14.90 -28.36 -16.89
N LYS A 18 -15.19 -27.47 -15.93
CA LYS A 18 -14.98 -26.03 -16.04
C LYS A 18 -13.84 -25.61 -15.11
N PRO A 19 -12.95 -24.68 -15.54
CA PRO A 19 -12.02 -24.03 -14.63
C PRO A 19 -12.81 -23.37 -13.49
N MET A 20 -12.42 -23.63 -12.24
CA MET A 20 -12.99 -22.89 -11.11
C MET A 20 -12.48 -21.46 -11.15
N GLN A 21 -13.40 -20.51 -11.27
CA GLN A 21 -13.07 -19.09 -11.20
C GLN A 21 -12.64 -18.74 -9.78
N GLN A 22 -11.56 -18.00 -9.63
CA GLN A 22 -11.10 -17.52 -8.34
C GLN A 22 -11.99 -16.35 -7.88
N THR A 23 -12.88 -16.58 -6.93
CA THR A 23 -13.78 -15.54 -6.39
C THR A 23 -13.33 -14.95 -5.05
N GLU A 24 -12.32 -15.56 -4.42
CA GLU A 24 -11.87 -15.24 -3.04
C GLU A 24 -11.41 -13.80 -2.81
N TRP A 25 -11.11 -13.02 -3.86
CA TRP A 25 -10.73 -11.60 -3.77
C TRP A 25 -11.90 -10.62 -3.99
N ILE A 26 -13.05 -11.13 -4.43
CA ILE A 26 -14.26 -10.33 -4.69
C ILE A 26 -15.35 -10.71 -3.69
N GLU A 27 -15.44 -11.98 -3.32
CA GLU A 27 -16.43 -12.48 -2.38
C GLU A 27 -15.98 -12.36 -0.91
N LYS A 28 -16.96 -12.22 -0.02
CA LYS A 28 -16.78 -12.20 1.44
C LYS A 28 -15.73 -11.17 1.89
N GLN A 29 -14.71 -11.61 2.60
CA GLN A 29 -13.67 -10.73 3.14
C GLN A 29 -12.61 -10.36 2.09
N GLY A 30 -12.61 -10.99 0.91
CA GLY A 30 -11.68 -10.69 -0.18
C GLY A 30 -11.72 -9.24 -0.65
N ILE A 31 -12.93 -8.66 -0.70
CA ILE A 31 -13.14 -7.26 -1.10
C ILE A 31 -12.37 -6.28 -0.20
N LEU A 32 -12.15 -6.63 1.06
CA LEU A 32 -11.39 -5.80 2.01
C LEU A 32 -9.90 -5.74 1.63
N VAL A 33 -9.33 -6.86 1.15
CA VAL A 33 -7.95 -6.88 0.64
C VAL A 33 -7.87 -6.05 -0.63
N TRP A 34 -8.79 -6.26 -1.57
CA TRP A 34 -8.78 -5.50 -2.82
C TRP A 34 -8.87 -3.99 -2.57
N LEU A 35 -9.82 -3.54 -1.73
CA LEU A 35 -9.93 -2.13 -1.35
C LEU A 35 -8.68 -1.63 -0.60
N SER A 36 -8.14 -2.43 0.32
CA SER A 36 -6.90 -2.10 1.02
C SER A 36 -5.76 -1.86 0.02
N GLU A 37 -5.62 -2.69 -1.01
CA GLU A 37 -4.56 -2.55 -2.00
C GLU A 37 -4.77 -1.35 -2.93
N VAL A 38 -6.02 -1.01 -3.29
CA VAL A 38 -6.33 0.23 -4.02
C VAL A 38 -5.94 1.46 -3.20
N PHE A 39 -6.32 1.52 -1.93
CA PHE A 39 -5.89 2.61 -1.04
C PHE A 39 -4.39 2.61 -0.78
N SER A 40 -3.74 1.44 -0.83
CA SER A 40 -2.28 1.36 -0.79
C SER A 40 -1.65 2.08 -1.97
N ALA A 41 -2.11 1.80 -3.21
CA ALA A 41 -1.58 2.46 -4.40
C ALA A 41 -1.82 3.98 -4.36
N LEU A 42 -3.04 4.42 -4.04
CA LEU A 42 -3.41 5.83 -3.91
C LEU A 42 -2.55 6.57 -2.87
N GLY A 43 -2.48 6.03 -1.65
CA GLY A 43 -1.80 6.68 -0.53
C GLY A 43 -0.28 6.68 -0.68
N THR A 44 0.31 5.56 -1.14
CA THR A 44 1.76 5.47 -1.36
C THR A 44 2.22 6.36 -2.51
N GLY A 45 1.44 6.41 -3.59
CA GLY A 45 1.71 7.29 -4.73
C GLY A 45 1.62 8.76 -4.38
N LEU A 46 0.54 9.17 -3.68
CA LEU A 46 0.38 10.55 -3.24
C LEU A 46 1.50 10.97 -2.28
N TYR A 47 1.83 10.16 -1.28
CA TYR A 47 2.92 10.47 -0.36
C TYR A 47 4.26 10.60 -1.09
N LEU A 48 4.57 9.67 -2.01
CA LEU A 48 5.81 9.68 -2.78
C LEU A 48 5.94 10.94 -3.63
N ILE A 49 4.90 11.31 -4.38
CA ILE A 49 4.92 12.53 -5.18
C ILE A 49 5.01 13.76 -4.29
N ALA A 50 4.27 13.79 -3.18
CA ALA A 50 4.24 14.93 -2.28
C ALA A 50 5.62 15.23 -1.66
N ILE A 51 6.42 14.22 -1.33
CA ILE A 51 7.80 14.47 -0.85
C ILE A 51 8.73 15.00 -1.94
N PHE A 52 8.45 14.75 -3.23
CA PHE A 52 9.24 15.31 -4.35
C PHE A 52 8.88 16.76 -4.68
N VAL A 53 7.60 17.14 -4.52
CA VAL A 53 7.13 18.52 -4.72
C VAL A 53 7.10 19.34 -3.42
N ASP A 54 7.70 18.81 -2.35
CA ASP A 54 7.73 19.40 -1.01
C ASP A 54 6.34 19.84 -0.48
N SER A 55 5.32 19.04 -0.77
CA SER A 55 3.96 19.29 -0.30
C SER A 55 3.64 18.57 1.01
N TRP A 56 3.51 19.34 2.08
CA TRP A 56 3.15 18.78 3.38
C TRP A 56 1.71 18.27 3.42
N TRP A 57 0.75 19.03 2.87
CA TRP A 57 -0.65 18.59 2.81
C TRP A 57 -0.84 17.36 1.93
N GLY A 58 -0.10 17.27 0.82
CA GLY A 58 -0.05 16.07 0.00
C GLY A 58 0.50 14.87 0.76
N ALA A 59 1.62 15.04 1.47
CA ALA A 59 2.25 13.98 2.22
C ALA A 59 1.35 13.51 3.38
N LEU A 60 0.71 14.45 4.09
CA LEU A 60 -0.24 14.15 5.15
C LEU A 60 -1.44 13.37 4.60
N ALA A 61 -2.04 13.83 3.51
CA ALA A 61 -3.18 13.14 2.90
C ALA A 61 -2.80 11.72 2.43
N GLY A 62 -1.65 11.56 1.77
CA GLY A 62 -1.14 10.25 1.36
C GLY A 62 -0.91 9.31 2.55
N PHE A 63 -0.27 9.82 3.60
CA PHE A 63 -0.07 9.07 4.85
C PHE A 63 -1.38 8.65 5.50
N LEU A 64 -2.36 9.55 5.59
CA LEU A 64 -3.67 9.27 6.18
C LEU A 64 -4.47 8.24 5.36
N ILE A 65 -4.39 8.27 4.02
CA ILE A 65 -5.00 7.22 3.17
C ILE A 65 -4.42 5.85 3.55
N VAL A 66 -3.11 5.75 3.71
CA VAL A 66 -2.48 4.47 4.11
C VAL A 66 -2.86 4.07 5.54
N MET A 67 -2.83 4.99 6.50
CA MET A 67 -3.06 4.66 7.91
C MET A 67 -4.52 4.47 8.29
N LEU A 68 -5.45 5.19 7.64
CA LEU A 68 -6.87 5.17 7.99
C LEU A 68 -7.70 4.28 7.06
N LEU A 69 -7.28 4.09 5.81
CA LEU A 69 -8.03 3.28 4.85
C LEU A 69 -7.35 1.92 4.63
N LYS A 70 -6.09 1.89 4.16
CA LYS A 70 -5.39 0.63 3.91
C LYS A 70 -5.25 -0.22 5.18
N LEU A 71 -4.58 0.32 6.21
CA LEU A 71 -4.19 -0.46 7.38
C LEU A 71 -5.40 -1.09 8.12
N PRO A 72 -6.50 -0.35 8.38
CA PRO A 72 -7.67 -0.93 9.04
C PRO A 72 -8.36 -2.00 8.19
N LEU A 73 -8.52 -1.78 6.89
CA LEU A 73 -9.11 -2.77 5.98
C LEU A 73 -8.29 -4.06 5.97
N HIS A 74 -6.97 -3.95 5.90
CA HIS A 74 -6.06 -5.11 5.96
C HIS A 74 -6.12 -5.85 7.30
N LEU A 75 -6.25 -5.11 8.41
CA LEU A 75 -6.38 -5.68 9.75
C LEU A 75 -7.71 -6.43 9.93
N ILE A 76 -8.82 -5.91 9.41
CA ILE A 76 -10.13 -6.57 9.46
C ILE A 76 -10.11 -7.87 8.65
N TYR A 77 -9.43 -7.86 7.49
CA TYR A 77 -9.26 -9.06 6.67
C TYR A 77 -8.55 -10.21 7.41
N LEU A 78 -7.56 -9.91 8.27
CA LEU A 78 -6.80 -10.92 9.01
C LEU A 78 -7.65 -11.73 10.02
N GLY A 79 -8.89 -11.34 10.29
CA GLY A 79 -9.84 -12.01 11.21
C GLY A 79 -9.47 -11.90 12.69
N ARG A 80 -8.18 -11.82 13.04
CA ARG A 80 -7.65 -11.56 14.39
C ARG A 80 -6.69 -10.37 14.36
N PRO A 81 -7.18 -9.14 14.21
CA PRO A 81 -6.37 -7.95 13.97
C PRO A 81 -5.28 -7.73 15.02
N LEU A 82 -5.58 -7.99 16.30
CA LEU A 82 -4.63 -7.80 17.42
C LEU A 82 -3.40 -8.72 17.39
N ARG A 83 -3.37 -9.70 16.47
CA ARG A 83 -2.24 -10.65 16.33
C ARG A 83 -1.36 -10.36 15.12
N PHE A 84 -1.59 -9.25 14.40
CA PHE A 84 -0.81 -8.91 13.19
C PHE A 84 0.69 -8.82 13.48
N TRP A 85 1.10 -8.33 14.65
CA TRP A 85 2.51 -8.24 15.03
C TRP A 85 3.25 -9.59 15.01
N ARG A 86 2.52 -10.71 15.12
CA ARG A 86 3.10 -12.06 15.04
C ARG A 86 3.51 -12.45 13.62
N THR A 87 3.13 -11.71 12.58
CA THR A 87 3.58 -11.97 11.19
C THR A 87 4.94 -11.33 10.89
N MET A 88 5.44 -10.48 11.78
CA MET A 88 6.66 -9.69 11.60
C MET A 88 7.88 -10.35 12.28
N PRO A 89 9.11 -10.09 11.80
CA PRO A 89 10.33 -10.42 12.54
C PRO A 89 10.39 -9.66 13.87
N PRO A 90 10.95 -10.23 14.94
CA PRO A 90 11.54 -11.57 15.07
C PRO A 90 10.52 -12.68 15.41
N PHE A 91 9.23 -12.36 15.51
CA PHE A 91 8.20 -13.26 16.04
C PHE A 91 7.82 -14.41 15.10
N SER A 92 8.02 -14.24 13.79
CA SER A 92 7.75 -15.26 12.79
C SER A 92 8.71 -15.20 11.61
N GLY A 93 8.99 -16.37 11.02
CA GLY A 93 9.72 -16.51 9.76
C GLY A 93 8.86 -16.25 8.51
N ALA A 94 7.57 -15.94 8.65
CA ALA A 94 6.63 -15.74 7.54
C ALA A 94 7.10 -14.65 6.55
N TRP A 95 7.84 -13.64 7.02
CA TRP A 95 8.50 -12.63 6.19
C TRP A 95 9.34 -13.23 5.05
N ARG A 96 10.02 -14.36 5.32
CA ARG A 96 10.94 -14.98 4.36
C ARG A 96 10.21 -15.63 3.20
N THR A 97 8.95 -16.04 3.38
CA THR A 97 8.21 -16.85 2.39
C THR A 97 6.96 -16.16 1.84
N SER A 98 6.33 -15.26 2.60
CA SER A 98 5.05 -14.62 2.23
C SER A 98 5.22 -13.16 1.83
N TRP A 99 4.71 -12.79 0.66
CA TRP A 99 4.65 -11.40 0.21
C TRP A 99 3.68 -10.53 1.02
N ILE A 100 2.61 -11.10 1.57
CA ILE A 100 1.69 -10.36 2.45
C ILE A 100 2.41 -10.00 3.75
N ALA A 101 3.15 -10.95 4.34
CA ALA A 101 3.99 -10.65 5.49
C ALA A 101 5.03 -9.57 5.14
N ARG A 102 5.52 -9.56 3.89
CA ARG A 102 6.39 -8.50 3.36
C ARG A 102 5.74 -7.11 3.35
N GLY A 103 4.53 -7.03 2.83
CA GLY A 103 3.74 -5.79 2.81
C GLY A 103 3.49 -5.23 4.21
N VAL A 104 3.21 -6.09 5.20
CA VAL A 104 2.94 -5.65 6.59
C VAL A 104 4.14 -4.91 7.19
N VAL A 105 5.35 -5.47 7.15
CA VAL A 105 6.50 -4.78 7.77
C VAL A 105 6.90 -3.55 6.97
N PHE A 106 6.81 -3.55 5.63
CA PHE A 106 7.04 -2.34 4.85
C PHE A 106 6.08 -1.22 5.26
N THR A 107 4.80 -1.55 5.42
CA THR A 107 3.77 -0.58 5.84
C THR A 107 4.00 -0.09 7.27
N VAL A 108 4.49 -0.95 8.18
CA VAL A 108 4.81 -0.56 9.57
C VAL A 108 6.05 0.34 9.63
N PHE A 109 7.09 0.06 8.88
CA PHE A 109 8.24 0.99 8.84
C PHE A 109 7.87 2.30 8.15
N PHE A 110 7.08 2.25 7.08
CA PHE A 110 6.52 3.44 6.47
C PHE A 110 5.66 4.24 7.47
N SER A 111 4.85 3.59 8.31
CA SER A 111 4.02 4.31 9.28
C SER A 111 4.86 5.06 10.31
N ILE A 112 5.95 4.46 10.79
CA ILE A 112 6.85 5.06 11.77
C ILE A 112 7.64 6.22 11.13
N PHE A 113 8.33 5.95 10.02
CA PHE A 113 9.20 6.95 9.40
C PHE A 113 8.42 8.04 8.67
N GLY A 114 7.30 7.71 8.03
CA GLY A 114 6.41 8.67 7.39
C GLY A 114 5.77 9.62 8.40
N PHE A 115 5.37 9.11 9.57
CA PHE A 115 4.87 9.96 10.66
C PHE A 115 5.97 10.89 11.20
N ALA A 116 7.15 10.32 11.49
CA ALA A 116 8.29 11.11 11.97
C ALA A 116 8.68 12.21 10.96
N GLN A 117 8.70 11.89 9.67
CA GLN A 117 8.95 12.85 8.59
C GLN A 117 7.90 13.97 8.55
N LEU A 118 6.62 13.65 8.71
CA LEU A 118 5.56 14.66 8.73
C LEU A 118 5.71 15.62 9.91
N VAL A 119 6.10 15.09 11.08
CA VAL A 119 6.34 15.90 12.29
C VAL A 119 7.55 16.82 12.10
N THR A 120 8.66 16.31 11.55
CA THR A 120 9.86 17.14 11.30
C THR A 120 9.60 18.21 10.24
N SER A 121 8.93 17.85 9.15
CA SER A 121 8.57 18.80 8.09
C SER A 121 7.59 19.87 8.59
N TYR A 122 6.62 19.51 9.43
CA TYR A 122 5.73 20.48 10.05
C TYR A 122 6.49 21.44 10.96
N ALA A 123 7.36 20.91 11.82
CA ALA A 123 8.16 21.72 12.74
C ALA A 123 9.06 22.73 12.00
N LEU A 124 9.63 22.35 10.85
CA LEU A 124 10.45 23.23 10.00
C LEU A 124 9.63 24.30 9.27
N GLY A 125 8.39 23.99 8.86
CA GLY A 125 7.52 24.94 8.18
C GLY A 125 6.81 25.92 9.12
N SER A 126 6.72 25.58 10.41
CA SER A 126 6.12 26.42 11.45
C SER A 126 7.15 27.30 12.16
N ASP A 127 6.72 28.44 12.72
CA ASP A 127 7.56 29.33 13.53
C ASP A 127 8.06 28.71 14.86
N PHE A 128 7.76 27.44 15.13
CA PHE A 128 8.19 26.73 16.35
C PHE A 128 9.71 26.57 16.45
N LEU A 129 10.42 26.47 15.33
CA LEU A 129 11.87 26.34 15.29
C LEU A 129 12.50 27.65 14.80
N ALA A 130 12.99 28.45 15.74
CA ALA A 130 13.78 29.64 15.42
C ALA A 130 15.07 29.25 14.67
N SER A 131 15.52 30.12 13.76
CA SER A 131 16.73 29.92 12.99
C SER A 131 17.95 29.77 13.90
N GLY A 132 18.77 28.75 13.65
CA GLY A 132 19.92 28.40 14.49
C GLY A 132 20.36 26.95 14.35
N GLN A 133 21.24 26.48 15.24
CA GLN A 133 21.78 25.11 15.18
C GLN A 133 20.69 24.03 15.26
N ALA A 134 19.64 24.26 16.07
CA ALA A 134 18.51 23.35 16.19
C ALA A 134 17.77 23.19 14.85
N TYR A 135 17.54 24.28 14.12
CA TYR A 135 16.91 24.25 12.80
C TYR A 135 17.71 23.39 11.81
N SER A 136 19.03 23.60 11.74
CA SER A 136 19.91 22.83 10.85
C SER A 136 19.93 21.33 11.17
N MET A 137 19.86 20.95 12.45
CA MET A 137 19.79 19.54 12.86
C MET A 137 18.46 18.90 12.46
N VAL A 138 17.34 19.59 12.67
CA VAL A 138 16.01 19.08 12.29
C VAL A 138 15.88 18.98 10.76
N TYR A 139 16.44 19.96 10.03
CA TYR A 139 16.49 19.91 8.56
C TYR A 139 17.25 18.68 8.04
N ALA A 140 18.42 18.39 8.62
CA ALA A 140 19.18 17.20 8.26
C ALA A 140 18.41 15.91 8.59
N ALA A 141 17.75 15.85 9.75
CA ALA A 141 16.92 14.72 10.13
C ALA A 141 15.73 14.53 9.18
N ASP A 142 15.07 15.62 8.77
CA ASP A 142 13.95 15.60 7.85
C ASP A 142 14.33 15.00 6.48
N ILE A 143 15.49 15.39 5.92
CA ILE A 143 16.00 14.81 4.67
C ILE A 143 16.21 13.30 4.81
N ILE A 144 16.86 12.87 5.90
CA ILE A 144 17.11 11.44 6.15
C ILE A 144 15.79 10.69 6.27
N LEU A 145 14.81 11.26 6.99
CA LEU A 145 13.49 10.68 7.15
C LEU A 145 12.71 10.63 5.83
N LYS A 146 12.79 11.66 4.97
CA LYS A 146 12.22 11.64 3.61
C LYS A 146 12.80 10.51 2.78
N ILE A 147 14.11 10.27 2.84
CA ILE A 147 14.76 9.18 2.10
C ILE A 147 14.29 7.81 2.63
N ILE A 148 14.29 7.62 3.95
CA ILE A 148 13.89 6.34 4.56
C ILE A 148 12.39 6.08 4.34
N ALA A 149 11.53 7.08 4.58
CA ALA A 149 10.09 6.97 4.35
C ALA A 149 9.80 6.76 2.85
N GLY A 150 10.48 7.48 1.97
CA GLY A 150 10.41 7.30 0.51
C GLY A 150 10.80 5.88 0.08
N PHE A 151 11.84 5.31 0.67
CA PHE A 151 12.21 3.92 0.41
C PHE A 151 11.11 2.94 0.85
N PHE A 152 10.60 3.07 2.08
CA PHE A 152 9.56 2.16 2.58
C PHE A 152 8.20 2.37 1.92
N VAL A 153 7.85 3.58 1.49
CA VAL A 153 6.61 3.85 0.75
C VAL A 153 6.65 3.19 -0.62
N VAL A 154 7.80 3.22 -1.31
CA VAL A 154 8.01 2.53 -2.58
C VAL A 154 7.87 1.01 -2.39
N LEU A 155 8.50 0.43 -1.36
CA LEU A 155 8.32 -0.99 -1.05
C LEU A 155 6.86 -1.35 -0.73
N THR A 156 6.15 -0.45 -0.05
CA THR A 156 4.72 -0.58 0.26
C THR A 156 3.83 -0.42 -0.97
N GLY A 157 4.23 0.34 -1.98
CA GLY A 157 3.51 0.42 -3.26
C GLY A 157 3.72 -0.81 -4.14
N ILE A 158 4.96 -1.32 -4.18
CA ILE A 158 5.35 -2.39 -5.11
C ILE A 158 4.94 -3.79 -4.62
N TYR A 159 4.87 -4.04 -3.29
CA TYR A 159 4.64 -5.41 -2.79
C TYR A 159 3.33 -6.03 -3.29
N CYS A 160 2.29 -5.23 -3.54
CA CYS A 160 1.03 -5.73 -4.07
C CYS A 160 1.23 -6.42 -5.42
N GLY A 161 2.00 -5.80 -6.30
CA GLY A 161 2.33 -6.41 -7.59
C GLY A 161 3.20 -7.65 -7.46
N PHE A 162 4.10 -7.72 -6.47
CA PHE A 162 4.83 -8.96 -6.19
C PHE A 162 3.93 -10.06 -5.60
N MET A 163 2.99 -9.71 -4.73
CA MET A 163 2.02 -10.66 -4.20
C MET A 163 1.19 -11.28 -5.34
N MET A 164 0.71 -10.45 -6.26
CA MET A 164 -0.06 -10.89 -7.43
C MET A 164 0.82 -11.68 -8.41
N SER A 165 2.08 -11.26 -8.63
CA SER A 165 2.99 -11.91 -9.58
C SER A 165 3.33 -13.36 -9.23
N TYR A 166 3.19 -13.76 -7.96
CA TYR A 166 3.41 -15.13 -7.52
C TYR A 166 2.18 -16.04 -7.66
N SER A 167 1.01 -15.50 -8.01
CA SER A 167 -0.22 -16.27 -8.18
C SER A 167 -0.32 -16.89 -9.58
N LYS A 168 0.04 -18.17 -9.70
CA LYS A 168 0.00 -18.92 -10.97
C LYS A 168 -1.42 -19.23 -11.46
N SER A 169 -2.41 -19.17 -10.58
CA SER A 169 -3.78 -19.59 -10.87
C SER A 169 -4.62 -18.52 -11.57
N VAL A 170 -4.19 -17.26 -11.55
CA VAL A 170 -4.92 -16.15 -12.18
C VAL A 170 -4.16 -15.73 -13.45
N PRO A 171 -4.75 -15.95 -14.65
CA PRO A 171 -4.19 -15.44 -15.89
C PRO A 171 -3.92 -13.93 -15.80
N PHE A 172 -2.85 -13.45 -16.44
CA PHE A 172 -2.33 -12.07 -16.36
C PHE A 172 -1.65 -11.68 -15.04
N TRP A 173 -1.92 -12.36 -13.92
CA TRP A 173 -1.25 -12.04 -12.66
C TRP A 173 0.18 -12.58 -12.62
N ASN A 174 0.45 -13.76 -13.19
CA ASN A 174 1.79 -14.36 -13.18
C ASN A 174 2.74 -13.73 -14.21
N THR A 175 3.07 -12.44 -14.04
CA THR A 175 4.06 -11.73 -14.87
C THR A 175 5.00 -10.90 -13.99
N GLY A 176 6.28 -10.83 -14.37
CA GLY A 176 7.28 -10.06 -13.63
C GLY A 176 7.11 -8.53 -13.73
N ILE A 177 6.23 -8.05 -14.61
CA ILE A 177 6.03 -6.62 -14.86
C ILE A 177 5.00 -5.97 -13.92
N LEU A 178 4.11 -6.75 -13.29
CA LEU A 178 3.07 -6.21 -12.40
C LEU A 178 3.54 -5.29 -11.28
N PRO A 179 4.65 -5.58 -10.57
CA PRO A 179 5.16 -4.68 -9.54
C PRO A 179 5.44 -3.27 -10.09
N ILE A 180 5.92 -3.19 -11.34
CA ILE A 180 6.20 -1.92 -12.02
C ILE A 180 4.90 -1.26 -12.49
N VAL A 181 3.96 -2.03 -13.02
CA VAL A 181 2.65 -1.52 -13.46
C VAL A 181 1.90 -0.89 -12.29
N ILE A 182 1.84 -1.57 -11.15
CA ILE A 182 1.12 -1.08 -9.96
C ILE A 182 1.82 0.15 -9.36
N LEU A 183 3.15 0.19 -9.35
CA LEU A 183 3.87 1.39 -8.93
C LEU A 183 3.56 2.59 -9.83
N ASN A 184 3.59 2.41 -11.15
CA ASN A 184 3.29 3.47 -12.10
C ASN A 184 1.83 3.93 -12.00
N ALA A 185 0.89 3.00 -11.79
CA ALA A 185 -0.50 3.35 -11.51
C ALA A 185 -0.63 4.19 -10.23
N GLY A 186 0.03 3.78 -9.14
CA GLY A 186 0.06 4.56 -7.90
C GLY A 186 0.69 5.95 -8.10
N ILE A 187 1.79 6.07 -8.85
CA ILE A 187 2.40 7.36 -9.19
C ILE A 187 1.42 8.25 -9.97
N ALA A 188 0.73 7.71 -10.97
CA ALA A 188 -0.27 8.44 -11.75
C ALA A 188 -1.44 8.91 -10.87
N ASP A 189 -1.93 8.04 -9.98
CA ASP A 189 -2.95 8.38 -8.99
C ASP A 189 -2.47 9.47 -8.03
N GLY A 190 -1.22 9.40 -7.57
CA GLY A 190 -0.59 10.41 -6.72
C GLY A 190 -0.47 11.78 -7.40
N LEU A 191 -0.10 11.80 -8.68
CA LEU A 191 -0.08 13.02 -9.50
C LEU A 191 -1.49 13.62 -9.67
N ALA A 192 -2.50 12.78 -9.89
CA ALA A 192 -3.88 13.26 -9.98
C ALA A 192 -4.38 13.85 -8.65
N LEU A 193 -4.10 13.18 -7.52
CA LEU A 193 -4.50 13.63 -6.20
C LEU A 193 -3.78 14.91 -5.76
N ILE A 194 -2.47 15.04 -6.03
CA ILE A 194 -1.73 16.25 -5.64
C ILE A 194 -2.22 17.48 -6.42
N MET A 195 -2.62 17.32 -7.69
CA MET A 195 -3.26 18.38 -8.46
C MET A 195 -4.59 18.80 -7.83
N GLY A 196 -5.40 17.83 -7.38
CA GLY A 196 -6.65 18.10 -6.65
C GLY A 196 -6.41 18.87 -5.35
N ILE A 197 -5.37 18.51 -4.59
CA ILE A 197 -5.00 19.22 -3.36
C ILE A 197 -4.52 20.64 -3.68
N GLY A 198 -3.67 20.82 -4.69
CA GLY A 198 -3.19 22.15 -5.09
C GLY A 198 -4.32 23.08 -5.52
N LEU A 199 -5.32 22.57 -6.24
CA LEU A 199 -6.53 23.32 -6.61
C LEU A 199 -7.34 23.79 -5.40
N LEU A 200 -7.41 22.99 -4.34
CA LEU A 200 -8.18 23.30 -3.13
C LEU A 200 -7.41 24.16 -2.13
N ALA A 201 -6.10 23.96 -2.01
CA ALA A 201 -5.24 24.63 -1.05
C ALA A 201 -4.63 25.95 -1.57
N GLY A 202 -4.73 26.23 -2.88
CA GLY A 202 -4.16 27.43 -3.48
C GLY A 202 -2.62 27.41 -3.61
N GLY A 203 -1.98 26.27 -3.37
CA GLY A 203 -0.53 26.07 -3.40
C GLY A 203 -0.16 24.69 -2.87
N VAL A 204 1.11 24.27 -3.05
CA VAL A 204 1.58 22.94 -2.62
C VAL A 204 2.36 22.96 -1.31
N GLY A 205 2.86 24.12 -0.85
CA GLY A 205 3.68 24.25 0.36
C GLY A 205 2.93 24.07 1.69
N VAL A 206 3.68 24.04 2.81
CA VAL A 206 3.17 23.90 4.18
C VAL A 206 2.17 25.02 4.55
N ASN A 207 2.37 26.24 4.04
CA ASN A 207 1.68 27.44 4.50
C ASN A 207 0.50 27.92 3.64
N GLY A 208 0.13 27.23 2.55
CA GLY A 208 -0.74 27.88 1.55
C GLY A 208 -0.06 29.12 0.95
N PRO A 209 -0.70 29.83 0.01
CA PRO A 209 -0.04 30.44 -1.17
C PRO A 209 1.21 31.30 -0.86
N GLU A 210 2.35 30.86 -1.42
CA GLU A 210 3.01 31.56 -2.56
C GLU A 210 2.90 30.67 -3.82
#